data_AF-A0A0D2J7F4-F1
#
_entry.id   AF-A0A0D2J7F4-F1
#
_cell.length_a   1.000
_cell.length_b   1.000
_cell.length_c   1.000
_cell.angle_alpha   90.00
_cell.angle_beta   90.00
_cell.angle_gamma   90.00
#
_symmetry.space_group_name_H-M   'P 1'
#
loop_
_entity.id
_entity.type
_entity.pdbx_description
1 polymer ?
#
loop_
_entity_poly.entity_id
_entity_poly.type
_entity_poly.pdbx_seq_one_letter_code
_entity_poly.pdbx_strand_id
1 'polypeptide(L)'
;MGRVLGRLSTSPPAPKLVAPVTDMLRGAAEYAPAWLAALLSTIGVLPGADTVVARFMASSGAQGAALTRTTAAVTGVTAGVADNVLPQQGTININTRLLPGDTPQDVLTYLTSVIGPKDMARVTLELGPPGTSQPPSPVTPVDGPHYKLLKQAIQEFWHVDEEPVAVLPVLLPGVTDSRHYGSLTVHGCMRFMPLGQSAATDVTRIHSTDERTSVDYYRGQLCTTRRVLQLLGELGGAGQGAGRSKGAEAQPEL
;
A
#
# COMPACT_ATOMS: atom_id res chain seq x y z
N MET A 1 -8.91 -29.24 -10.08
CA MET A 1 -7.83 -28.25 -9.90
C MET A 1 -7.62 -27.38 -11.13
N GLY A 2 -7.26 -27.92 -12.30
CA GLY A 2 -7.00 -27.12 -13.52
C GLY A 2 -8.12 -26.14 -13.91
N ARG A 3 -9.40 -26.55 -13.83
CA ARG A 3 -10.54 -25.62 -14.04
C ARG A 3 -10.56 -24.44 -13.07
N VAL A 4 -10.28 -24.70 -11.79
CA VAL A 4 -10.26 -23.65 -10.74
C VAL A 4 -9.11 -22.68 -11.00
N LEU A 5 -7.92 -23.20 -11.31
CA LEU A 5 -6.75 -22.38 -11.67
C LEU A 5 -7.02 -21.52 -12.91
N GLY A 6 -7.62 -22.11 -13.95
CA GLY A 6 -8.02 -21.39 -15.16
C GLY A 6 -8.99 -20.25 -14.86
N ARG A 7 -10.07 -20.52 -14.13
CA ARG A 7 -11.04 -19.49 -13.73
C ARG A 7 -10.42 -18.40 -12.87
N LEU A 8 -9.54 -18.76 -11.94
CA LEU A 8 -8.84 -17.80 -11.09
C LEU A 8 -7.96 -16.84 -11.92
N SER A 9 -7.32 -17.35 -12.98
CA SER A 9 -6.49 -16.53 -13.87
C SER A 9 -7.29 -15.57 -14.77
N THR A 10 -8.52 -15.94 -15.13
CA THR A 10 -9.37 -15.18 -16.07
C THR A 10 -10.40 -14.28 -15.40
N SER A 11 -10.60 -14.42 -14.09
CA SER A 11 -11.67 -13.74 -13.36
C SER A 11 -11.16 -12.90 -12.19
N PRO A 12 -10.23 -11.94 -12.40
CA PRO A 12 -9.72 -11.12 -11.31
C PRO A 12 -10.83 -10.28 -10.66
N PRO A 13 -10.70 -9.90 -9.37
CA PRO A 13 -11.65 -9.01 -8.72
C PRO A 13 -11.84 -7.70 -9.50
N ALA A 14 -13.03 -7.12 -9.41
CA ALA A 14 -13.34 -5.85 -10.06
C ALA A 14 -12.47 -4.72 -9.46
N PRO A 15 -11.87 -3.87 -10.30
CA PRO A 15 -11.06 -2.76 -9.80
C PRO A 15 -11.94 -1.65 -9.23
N LYS A 16 -11.46 -1.03 -8.14
CA LYS A 16 -12.06 0.12 -7.46
C LYS A 16 -10.97 1.09 -7.03
N LEU A 17 -11.26 2.39 -7.07
CA LEU A 17 -10.39 3.41 -6.47
C LEU A 17 -10.74 3.55 -4.99
N VAL A 18 -9.72 3.48 -4.14
CA VAL A 18 -9.81 3.73 -2.71
C VAL A 18 -8.58 4.50 -2.26
N ALA A 19 -8.65 5.16 -1.10
CA ALA A 19 -7.48 5.75 -0.48
C ALA A 19 -6.43 4.66 -0.15
N PRO A 20 -5.12 4.92 -0.32
CA PRO A 20 -4.52 6.21 -0.68
C PRO A 20 -4.41 6.48 -2.19
N VAL A 21 -4.88 5.60 -3.07
CA VAL A 21 -4.73 5.74 -4.52
C VAL A 21 -5.56 6.91 -5.07
N THR A 22 -6.74 7.15 -4.49
CA THR A 22 -7.51 8.37 -4.79
C THR A 22 -6.73 9.64 -4.45
N ASP A 23 -6.03 9.64 -3.31
CA ASP A 23 -5.26 10.80 -2.85
C ASP A 23 -3.99 11.00 -3.69
N MET A 24 -3.37 9.90 -4.12
CA MET A 24 -2.26 9.89 -5.08
C MET A 24 -2.65 10.61 -6.37
N LEU A 25 -3.79 10.22 -6.94
CA LEU A 25 -4.27 10.73 -8.23
C LEU A 25 -4.69 12.19 -8.12
N ARG A 26 -5.36 12.58 -7.03
CA ARG A 26 -5.69 13.98 -6.78
C ARG A 26 -4.45 14.84 -6.56
N GLY A 27 -3.48 14.35 -5.78
CA GLY A 27 -2.20 15.05 -5.58
C GLY A 27 -1.40 15.20 -6.87
N ALA A 28 -1.47 14.22 -7.77
CA ALA A 28 -0.82 14.29 -9.08
C ALA A 28 -1.40 15.39 -9.98
N ALA A 29 -2.64 15.84 -9.75
CA ALA A 29 -3.27 16.88 -10.54
C ALA A 29 -2.51 18.23 -10.46
N GLU A 30 -1.86 18.52 -9.34
CA GLU A 30 -1.04 19.73 -9.14
C GLU A 30 0.16 19.79 -10.10
N TYR A 31 0.67 18.63 -10.50
CA TYR A 31 1.87 18.48 -11.33
C TYR A 31 1.56 18.04 -12.76
N ALA A 32 0.28 17.86 -13.10
CA ALA A 32 -0.16 17.34 -14.38
C ALA A 32 -0.45 18.48 -15.38
N PRO A 33 -0.34 18.22 -16.71
CA PRO A 33 -0.87 19.14 -17.71
C PRO A 33 -2.36 19.43 -17.49
N ALA A 34 -2.82 20.63 -17.85
CA ALA A 34 -4.17 21.12 -17.51
C ALA A 34 -5.32 20.14 -17.86
N TRP A 35 -5.24 19.45 -19.00
CA TRP A 35 -6.25 18.48 -19.40
C TRP A 35 -6.30 17.26 -18.46
N LEU A 36 -5.15 16.80 -17.99
CA LEU A 36 -5.04 15.66 -17.08
C LEU A 36 -5.37 16.07 -15.65
N ALA A 37 -4.95 17.28 -15.23
CA ALA A 37 -5.37 17.85 -13.95
C ALA A 37 -6.90 17.96 -13.86
N ALA A 38 -7.55 18.44 -14.93
CA ALA A 38 -9.01 18.48 -15.02
C ALA A 38 -9.63 17.08 -14.86
N LEU A 39 -9.10 16.07 -15.56
CA LEU A 39 -9.57 14.69 -15.42
C LEU A 39 -9.38 14.16 -13.99
N LEU A 40 -8.21 14.32 -13.40
CA LEU A 40 -7.89 13.83 -12.05
C LEU A 40 -8.73 14.52 -10.97
N SER A 41 -9.09 15.80 -11.18
CA SER A 41 -9.98 16.54 -10.28
C SER A 41 -11.42 16.00 -10.23
N THR A 42 -11.83 15.21 -11.23
CA THR A 42 -13.16 14.57 -11.24
C THR A 42 -13.28 13.36 -10.30
N ILE A 43 -12.16 12.81 -9.84
CA ILE A 43 -12.12 11.62 -8.98
C ILE A 43 -12.85 11.90 -7.65
N GLY A 44 -13.83 11.06 -7.32
CA GLY A 44 -14.71 11.17 -6.17
C GLY A 44 -15.72 12.33 -6.23
N VAL A 45 -15.84 13.01 -7.37
CA VAL A 45 -16.83 14.09 -7.61
C VAL A 45 -17.82 13.67 -8.69
N LEU A 46 -17.32 13.24 -9.85
CA LEU A 46 -18.16 12.83 -10.97
C LEU A 46 -18.52 11.33 -10.84
N PRO A 47 -19.83 10.98 -10.80
CA PRO A 47 -20.24 9.58 -10.75
C PRO A 47 -19.66 8.76 -11.90
N GLY A 48 -19.01 7.64 -11.57
CA GLY A 48 -18.43 6.71 -12.54
C GLY A 48 -17.00 7.02 -12.98
N ALA A 49 -16.48 8.24 -12.74
CA ALA A 49 -15.08 8.58 -13.07
C ALA A 49 -14.10 7.61 -12.38
N ASP A 50 -14.32 7.33 -11.10
CA ASP A 50 -13.50 6.41 -10.31
C ASP A 50 -13.46 5.00 -10.91
N THR A 51 -14.59 4.51 -11.43
CA THR A 51 -14.65 3.18 -12.05
C THR A 51 -13.87 3.14 -13.36
N VAL A 52 -13.98 4.19 -14.19
CA VAL A 52 -13.25 4.28 -15.45
C VAL A 52 -11.75 4.35 -15.18
N VAL A 53 -11.31 5.21 -14.26
CA VAL A 53 -9.89 5.35 -13.89
C VAL A 53 -9.36 4.05 -13.26
N ALA A 54 -10.11 3.42 -12.36
CA ALA A 54 -9.72 2.12 -11.78
C ALA A 54 -9.52 1.05 -12.85
N ARG A 55 -10.44 0.95 -13.82
CA ARG A 55 -10.32 0.00 -14.93
C ARG A 55 -9.13 0.29 -15.84
N PHE A 56 -8.91 1.56 -16.16
CA PHE A 56 -7.75 1.99 -16.95
C PHE A 56 -6.45 1.61 -16.26
N MET A 57 -6.27 1.97 -14.98
CA MET A 57 -5.11 1.57 -14.19
C MET A 57 -4.96 0.05 -14.11
N ALA A 58 -6.06 -0.68 -13.89
CA ALA A 58 -6.03 -2.13 -13.85
C ALA A 58 -5.59 -2.78 -15.18
N SER A 59 -5.83 -2.11 -16.31
CA SER A 59 -5.41 -2.54 -17.65
C SER A 59 -3.99 -2.12 -18.03
N SER A 60 -3.38 -1.16 -17.33
CA SER A 60 -2.03 -0.65 -17.67
C SER A 60 -0.90 -1.61 -17.27
N GLY A 61 -1.20 -2.64 -16.48
CA GLY A 61 -0.26 -3.70 -16.12
C GLY A 61 -0.46 -4.20 -14.70
N ALA A 62 0.45 -5.09 -14.26
CA ALA A 62 0.37 -5.72 -12.94
C ALA A 62 0.41 -4.69 -11.79
N GLN A 63 1.20 -3.62 -11.93
CA GLN A 63 1.30 -2.58 -10.90
C GLN A 63 0.00 -1.77 -10.78
N GLY A 64 -0.56 -1.31 -11.90
CA GLY A 64 -1.84 -0.59 -11.88
C GLY A 64 -3.00 -1.47 -11.39
N ALA A 65 -2.97 -2.77 -11.69
CA ALA A 65 -3.88 -3.75 -11.10
C ALA A 65 -3.73 -3.87 -9.57
N ALA A 66 -2.50 -3.94 -9.05
CA ALA A 66 -2.25 -4.03 -7.62
C ALA A 66 -2.68 -2.77 -6.83
N LEU A 67 -2.73 -1.62 -7.49
CA LEU A 67 -3.22 -0.36 -6.90
C LEU A 67 -4.75 -0.28 -6.83
N THR A 68 -5.48 -1.10 -7.57
CA THR A 68 -6.93 -0.91 -7.77
C THR A 68 -7.77 -2.12 -7.39
N ARG A 69 -7.18 -3.25 -7.03
CA ARG A 69 -7.92 -4.45 -6.61
C ARG A 69 -7.11 -5.33 -5.71
N THR A 70 -7.80 -6.15 -4.92
CA THR A 70 -7.20 -7.30 -4.27
C THR A 70 -6.61 -8.21 -5.34
N THR A 71 -5.33 -8.56 -5.19
CA THR A 71 -4.65 -9.48 -6.11
C THR A 71 -4.59 -10.87 -5.49
N ALA A 72 -4.59 -11.89 -6.34
CA ALA A 72 -4.48 -13.28 -5.95
C ALA A 72 -3.42 -13.96 -6.83
N ALA A 73 -2.43 -14.56 -6.19
CA ALA A 73 -1.36 -15.30 -6.85
C ALA A 73 -1.34 -16.74 -6.35
N VAL A 74 -1.28 -17.70 -7.26
CA VAL A 74 -1.08 -19.11 -6.90
C VAL A 74 0.38 -19.31 -6.57
N THR A 75 0.68 -19.68 -5.32
CA THR A 75 2.06 -19.85 -4.83
C THR A 75 2.47 -21.30 -4.64
N GLY A 76 1.51 -22.23 -4.67
CA GLY A 76 1.80 -23.65 -4.56
C GLY A 76 0.65 -24.49 -5.07
N VAL A 77 0.97 -25.59 -5.72
CA VAL A 77 0.01 -26.60 -6.16
C VAL A 77 0.61 -27.96 -5.85
N THR A 78 -0.07 -28.76 -5.02
CA THR A 78 0.38 -30.10 -4.64
C THR A 78 -0.73 -31.09 -4.94
N ALA A 79 -0.42 -32.15 -5.70
CA ALA A 79 -1.34 -33.25 -5.98
C ALA A 79 -0.58 -34.50 -6.39
N GLY A 80 -0.99 -35.66 -5.87
CA GLY A 80 -0.39 -36.95 -6.20
C GLY A 80 0.85 -37.29 -5.37
N VAL A 81 1.29 -38.55 -5.46
CA VAL A 81 2.41 -39.09 -4.69
C VAL A 81 3.35 -39.97 -5.51
N ALA A 82 2.93 -40.40 -6.71
CA ALA A 82 3.72 -41.20 -7.64
C ALA A 82 3.14 -41.08 -9.06
N ASP A 83 3.97 -41.31 -10.09
CA ASP A 83 3.62 -41.10 -11.50
C ASP A 83 2.48 -41.99 -12.01
N ASN A 84 2.33 -43.18 -11.42
CA ASN A 84 1.31 -44.17 -11.78
C ASN A 84 0.14 -44.22 -10.80
N VAL A 85 0.04 -43.28 -9.86
CA VAL A 85 -1.04 -43.22 -8.87
C VAL A 85 -1.90 -42.00 -9.14
N LEU A 86 -3.18 -42.23 -9.43
CA LEU A 86 -4.13 -41.14 -9.61
C LEU A 86 -4.31 -40.35 -8.29
N PRO A 87 -4.17 -39.02 -8.30
CA PRO A 87 -4.29 -38.21 -7.11
C PRO A 87 -5.74 -38.20 -6.60
N GLN A 88 -5.93 -38.57 -5.34
CA GLN A 88 -7.25 -38.51 -4.67
C GLN A 88 -7.59 -37.10 -4.16
N GLN A 89 -6.56 -36.30 -3.84
CA GLN A 89 -6.70 -34.94 -3.34
C GLN A 89 -5.57 -34.04 -3.85
N GLY A 90 -5.77 -32.73 -3.73
CA GLY A 90 -4.73 -31.76 -3.98
C GLY A 90 -5.03 -30.43 -3.32
N THR A 91 -3.98 -29.65 -3.10
CA THR A 91 -4.02 -28.37 -2.40
C THR A 91 -3.52 -27.27 -3.33
N ILE A 92 -4.18 -26.11 -3.29
CA ILE A 92 -3.77 -24.91 -4.00
C ILE A 92 -3.56 -23.82 -2.96
N ASN A 93 -2.34 -23.31 -2.86
CA ASN A 93 -2.01 -22.17 -2.02
C ASN A 93 -2.17 -20.88 -2.82
N ILE A 94 -2.99 -19.96 -2.32
CA ILE A 94 -3.26 -18.68 -2.94
C ILE A 94 -2.80 -17.59 -1.98
N ASN A 95 -1.81 -16.80 -2.40
CA ASN A 95 -1.41 -15.59 -1.68
C ASN A 95 -2.24 -14.41 -2.19
N THR A 96 -2.95 -13.75 -1.29
CA THR A 96 -3.72 -12.56 -1.62
C THR A 96 -3.12 -11.30 -1.02
N ARG A 97 -3.13 -10.21 -1.78
CA ARG A 97 -2.84 -8.86 -1.26
C ARG A 97 -4.14 -8.08 -1.26
N LEU A 98 -4.69 -7.83 -0.07
CA LEU A 98 -5.96 -7.14 0.09
C LEU A 98 -5.82 -5.65 -0.24
N LEU A 99 -6.76 -5.13 -1.02
CA LEU A 99 -6.94 -3.69 -1.20
C LEU A 99 -7.54 -3.08 0.08
N PRO A 100 -7.18 -1.84 0.46
CA PRO A 100 -7.85 -1.16 1.56
C PRO A 100 -9.38 -1.21 1.46
N GLY A 101 -10.03 -1.61 2.56
CA GLY A 101 -11.48 -1.80 2.64
C GLY A 101 -11.97 -3.22 2.30
N ASP A 102 -11.14 -4.08 1.71
CA ASP A 102 -11.46 -5.52 1.57
C ASP A 102 -11.11 -6.29 2.84
N THR A 103 -11.79 -7.41 3.05
CA THR A 103 -11.59 -8.32 4.19
C THR A 103 -11.16 -9.71 3.71
N PRO A 104 -10.57 -10.54 4.59
CA PRO A 104 -10.36 -11.96 4.29
C PRO A 104 -11.65 -12.70 3.89
N GLN A 105 -12.80 -12.27 4.43
CA GLN A 105 -14.10 -12.86 4.08
C GLN A 105 -14.53 -12.51 2.65
N ASP A 106 -14.21 -11.31 2.16
CA ASP A 106 -14.47 -10.92 0.78
C ASP A 106 -13.65 -11.80 -0.19
N VAL A 107 -12.42 -12.17 0.18
CA VAL A 107 -11.61 -13.12 -0.57
C VAL A 107 -12.26 -14.50 -0.63
N LEU A 108 -12.76 -15.02 0.50
CA LEU A 108 -13.45 -16.31 0.51
C LEU A 108 -14.71 -16.27 -0.37
N THR A 109 -15.46 -15.17 -0.31
CA THR A 109 -16.65 -14.95 -1.14
C THR A 109 -16.29 -14.91 -2.62
N TYR A 110 -15.24 -14.17 -2.97
CA TYR A 110 -14.68 -14.12 -4.32
C TYR A 110 -14.25 -15.51 -4.81
N LEU A 111 -13.44 -16.24 -4.04
CA LEU A 111 -12.98 -17.58 -4.40
C LEU A 111 -14.14 -18.56 -4.57
N THR A 112 -15.15 -18.45 -3.70
CA THR A 112 -16.38 -19.24 -3.81
C THR A 112 -17.07 -19.00 -5.16
N SER A 113 -17.17 -17.73 -5.59
CA SER A 113 -17.74 -17.37 -6.89
C SER A 113 -16.90 -17.89 -8.07
N VAL A 114 -15.57 -17.84 -7.98
CA VAL A 114 -14.63 -18.30 -9.01
C VAL A 114 -14.68 -19.82 -9.18
N ILE A 115 -14.74 -20.56 -8.08
CA ILE A 115 -14.87 -22.03 -8.12
C ILE A 115 -16.23 -22.40 -8.70
N GLY A 116 -17.29 -21.68 -8.30
CA GLY A 116 -18.64 -21.88 -8.83
C GLY A 116 -19.32 -23.15 -8.31
N PRO A 117 -20.65 -23.24 -8.47
CA PRO A 117 -21.48 -24.25 -7.80
C PRO A 117 -21.16 -25.69 -8.21
N LYS A 118 -20.71 -25.90 -9.45
CA LYS A 118 -20.38 -27.25 -9.99
C LYS A 118 -19.20 -27.91 -9.28
N ASP A 119 -18.23 -27.10 -8.85
CA ASP A 119 -16.97 -27.61 -8.27
C ASP A 119 -16.94 -27.42 -6.74
N MET A 120 -17.81 -26.56 -6.17
CA MET A 120 -17.83 -26.22 -4.75
C MET A 120 -17.98 -27.43 -3.81
N ALA A 121 -18.82 -28.41 -4.18
CA ALA A 121 -19.03 -29.61 -3.36
C ALA A 121 -17.77 -30.50 -3.21
N ARG A 122 -16.68 -30.19 -3.93
CA ARG A 122 -15.42 -30.94 -3.95
C ARG A 122 -14.24 -30.11 -3.43
N VAL A 123 -14.49 -28.90 -2.92
CA VAL A 123 -13.45 -27.96 -2.51
C VAL A 123 -13.75 -27.46 -1.11
N THR A 124 -12.74 -27.53 -0.24
CA THR A 124 -12.74 -26.82 1.04
C THR A 124 -11.88 -25.57 0.89
N LEU A 125 -12.38 -24.43 1.38
CA LEU A 125 -11.62 -23.19 1.45
C LEU A 125 -11.23 -22.93 2.90
N GLU A 126 -9.94 -22.71 3.13
CA GLU A 126 -9.40 -22.42 4.46
C GLU A 126 -8.56 -21.15 4.38
N LEU A 127 -8.69 -20.28 5.39
CA LEU A 127 -7.74 -19.19 5.58
C LEU A 127 -6.40 -19.78 6.01
N GLY A 128 -5.32 -19.10 5.62
CA GLY A 128 -3.99 -19.48 6.08
C GLY A 128 -3.86 -19.47 7.61
N PRO A 129 -2.78 -20.07 8.16
CA PRO A 129 -2.54 -20.13 9.59
C PRO A 129 -2.64 -18.76 10.30
N PRO A 130 -2.92 -18.73 11.62
CA PRO A 130 -2.94 -17.49 12.39
C PRO A 130 -1.72 -16.60 12.13
N GLY A 131 -1.96 -15.31 11.93
CA GLY A 131 -0.92 -14.32 11.60
C GLY A 131 -0.55 -14.23 10.11
N THR A 132 -1.07 -15.12 9.25
CA THR A 132 -0.87 -15.04 7.79
C THR A 132 -2.04 -14.36 7.07
N SER A 133 -3.26 -14.49 7.62
CA SER A 133 -4.45 -13.77 7.17
C SER A 133 -4.66 -12.56 8.09
N GLN A 134 -4.52 -11.36 7.55
CA GLN A 134 -4.66 -10.10 8.26
C GLN A 134 -5.49 -9.13 7.42
N PRO A 135 -6.31 -8.26 8.04
CA PRO A 135 -6.96 -7.18 7.31
C PRO A 135 -5.91 -6.21 6.72
N PRO A 136 -6.29 -5.40 5.72
CA PRO A 136 -5.44 -4.32 5.23
C PRO A 136 -5.01 -3.41 6.39
N SER A 137 -3.80 -2.84 6.29
CA SER A 137 -3.39 -1.79 7.22
C SER A 137 -4.29 -0.56 7.10
N PRO A 138 -4.53 0.17 8.20
CA PRO A 138 -5.20 1.46 8.14
C PRO A 138 -4.49 2.41 7.18
N VAL A 139 -5.28 3.23 6.47
CA VAL A 139 -4.75 4.29 5.59
C VAL A 139 -4.44 5.50 6.46
N THR A 140 -3.20 5.99 6.39
CA THR A 140 -2.82 7.21 7.10
C THR A 140 -3.36 8.45 6.37
N PRO A 141 -4.01 9.40 7.07
CA PRO A 141 -4.51 10.63 6.47
C PRO A 141 -3.40 11.50 5.87
N VAL A 142 -3.64 12.01 4.66
CA VAL A 142 -2.68 12.82 3.88
C VAL A 142 -2.71 14.31 4.25
N ASP A 143 -3.77 14.75 4.93
CA ASP A 143 -3.92 16.09 5.50
C ASP A 143 -3.34 16.21 6.92
N GLY A 144 -2.97 15.07 7.51
CA GLY A 144 -2.43 14.96 8.86
C GLY A 144 -1.02 15.56 9.01
N PRO A 145 -0.62 15.87 10.26
CA PRO A 145 0.67 16.50 10.54
C PRO A 145 1.85 15.61 10.13
N HIS A 146 1.73 14.29 10.26
CA HIS A 146 2.81 13.37 9.89
C HIS A 146 3.09 13.35 8.39
N TYR A 147 2.06 13.36 7.54
CA TYR A 147 2.25 13.41 6.09
C TYR A 147 2.87 14.74 5.66
N LYS A 148 2.37 15.86 6.20
CA LYS A 148 2.92 17.20 5.93
C LYS A 148 4.39 17.33 6.32
N LEU A 149 4.73 16.82 7.50
CA LEU A 149 6.10 16.74 7.98
C LEU A 149 6.99 15.94 7.03
N LEU A 150 6.52 14.77 6.61
CA LEU A 150 7.29 13.92 5.70
C LEU A 150 7.46 14.59 4.33
N LYS A 151 6.40 15.18 3.79
CA LYS A 151 6.43 15.97 2.54
C LYS A 151 7.47 17.08 2.63
N GLN A 152 7.47 17.85 3.73
CA GLN A 152 8.46 18.90 3.97
C GLN A 152 9.88 18.33 3.98
N ALA A 153 10.15 17.29 4.78
CA ALA A 153 11.49 16.71 4.88
C ALA A 153 12.03 16.17 3.56
N ILE A 154 11.14 15.65 2.69
CA ILE A 154 11.52 15.21 1.34
C ILE A 154 11.85 16.44 0.47
N GLN A 155 10.95 17.42 0.42
CA GLN A 155 11.10 18.58 -0.45
C GLN A 155 12.30 19.47 -0.09
N GLU A 156 12.79 19.44 1.15
CA GLU A 156 14.01 20.16 1.55
C GLU A 156 15.31 19.58 0.95
N PHE A 157 15.34 18.30 0.53
CA PHE A 157 16.58 17.64 0.07
C PHE A 157 16.51 17.03 -1.32
N TRP A 158 15.32 16.81 -1.87
CA TRP A 158 15.13 16.15 -3.16
C TRP A 158 14.56 17.14 -4.18
N HIS A 159 15.35 17.42 -5.22
CA HIS A 159 15.03 18.38 -6.27
C HIS A 159 15.24 17.78 -7.67
N VAL A 160 14.49 18.26 -8.65
CA VAL A 160 14.67 18.00 -10.08
C VAL A 160 14.68 19.36 -10.76
N ASP A 161 15.74 19.67 -11.52
CA ASP A 161 15.93 20.97 -12.17
C ASP A 161 15.76 22.16 -11.20
N GLU A 162 16.34 22.06 -9.99
CA GLU A 162 16.25 23.02 -8.87
C GLU A 162 14.86 23.14 -8.21
N GLU A 163 13.84 22.44 -8.71
CA GLU A 163 12.50 22.44 -8.13
C GLU A 163 12.28 21.25 -7.18
N PRO A 164 11.62 21.42 -6.02
CA PRO A 164 11.34 20.33 -5.11
C PRO A 164 10.53 19.21 -5.76
N VAL A 165 10.86 17.95 -5.47
CA VAL A 165 10.12 16.82 -6.02
C VAL A 165 8.65 16.83 -5.57
N ALA A 166 7.78 16.31 -6.44
CA ALA A 166 6.41 16.00 -6.09
C ALA A 166 6.37 14.89 -5.03
N VAL A 167 5.58 15.08 -3.98
CA VAL A 167 5.36 14.07 -2.92
C VAL A 167 3.91 13.63 -2.96
N LEU A 168 3.70 12.39 -3.38
CA LEU A 168 2.39 11.76 -3.51
C LEU A 168 2.26 10.57 -2.54
N PRO A 169 1.09 10.36 -1.92
CA PRO A 169 0.84 9.18 -1.10
C PRO A 169 0.63 7.99 -2.03
N VAL A 170 1.44 6.93 -1.91
CA VAL A 170 1.32 5.75 -2.77
C VAL A 170 0.92 4.54 -1.93
N LEU A 171 0.02 3.71 -2.46
CA LEU A 171 -0.27 2.41 -1.87
C LEU A 171 0.94 1.49 -2.09
N LEU A 172 1.49 0.95 -1.01
CA LEU A 172 2.54 -0.08 -1.09
C LEU A 172 1.89 -1.47 -1.20
N PRO A 173 1.95 -2.16 -2.36
CA PRO A 173 1.40 -3.50 -2.54
C PRO A 173 2.36 -4.55 -1.97
N GLY A 174 2.71 -4.42 -0.68
CA GLY A 174 3.74 -5.22 -0.03
C GLY A 174 3.57 -5.29 1.48
N VAL A 175 4.39 -6.12 2.12
CA VAL A 175 4.42 -6.26 3.58
C VAL A 175 5.68 -5.60 4.09
N THR A 176 5.54 -4.86 5.18
CA THR A 176 6.65 -4.35 5.97
C THR A 176 6.38 -4.66 7.43
N ASP A 177 7.39 -4.48 8.28
CA ASP A 177 7.26 -4.72 9.72
C ASP A 177 6.23 -3.81 10.40
N SER A 178 5.76 -2.75 9.71
CA SER A 178 4.61 -1.92 10.12
C SER A 178 3.39 -2.71 10.63
N ARG A 179 3.17 -3.94 10.14
CA ARG A 179 2.08 -4.82 10.62
C ARG A 179 2.15 -5.10 12.13
N HIS A 180 3.33 -5.02 12.72
CA HIS A 180 3.55 -5.23 14.16
C HIS A 180 3.30 -3.98 15.01
N TYR A 181 3.18 -2.81 14.38
CA TYR A 181 3.02 -1.52 15.06
C TYR A 181 1.59 -0.96 14.98
N GLY A 182 0.67 -1.65 14.30
CA GLY A 182 -0.69 -1.16 14.09
C GLY A 182 -1.43 -0.80 15.39
N SER A 183 -1.27 -1.61 16.44
CA SER A 183 -1.87 -1.36 17.77
C SER A 183 -1.25 -0.18 18.53
N LEU A 184 -0.10 0.33 18.09
CA LEU A 184 0.61 1.44 18.72
C LEU A 184 0.26 2.80 18.08
N THR A 185 -0.57 2.82 17.03
CA THR A 185 -0.87 4.02 16.25
C THR A 185 -2.36 4.28 16.16
N VAL A 186 -2.77 5.55 16.27
CA VAL A 186 -4.16 5.97 16.05
C VAL A 186 -4.43 6.23 14.57
N HIS A 187 -3.43 6.72 13.84
CA HIS A 187 -3.56 7.17 12.45
C HIS A 187 -2.85 6.26 11.43
N GLY A 188 -2.56 5.01 11.82
CA GLY A 188 -1.80 4.07 11.00
C GLY A 188 -0.31 4.38 10.92
N CYS A 189 0.38 3.66 10.04
CA CYS A 189 1.83 3.76 9.83
C CYS A 189 2.14 4.17 8.38
N MET A 190 2.76 5.33 8.19
CA MET A 190 3.33 5.69 6.89
C MET A 190 4.60 4.86 6.65
N ARG A 191 4.76 4.41 5.40
CA ARG A 191 5.89 3.59 4.99
C ARG A 191 6.72 4.42 4.03
N PHE A 192 7.92 4.78 4.48
CA PHE A 192 8.79 5.63 3.71
C PHE A 192 10.25 5.23 3.93
N MET A 193 10.99 5.21 2.84
CA MET A 193 12.44 5.07 2.82
C MET A 193 12.94 6.17 1.89
N PRO A 194 13.79 7.12 2.34
CA PRO A 194 14.30 8.19 1.51
C PRO A 194 15.39 7.66 0.57
N LEU A 195 14.99 6.80 -0.36
CA LEU A 195 15.89 6.14 -1.30
C LEU A 195 15.58 6.65 -2.70
N GLY A 196 16.52 7.38 -3.28
CA GLY A 196 16.49 7.72 -4.70
C GLY A 196 16.70 6.47 -5.53
N GLN A 197 15.85 6.27 -6.54
CA GLN A 197 15.93 5.14 -7.44
C GLN A 197 15.62 5.58 -8.87
N SER A 198 16.49 5.22 -9.79
CA SER A 198 16.18 5.24 -11.22
C SER A 198 15.26 4.06 -11.55
N ALA A 199 14.06 4.36 -12.04
CA ALA A 199 13.11 3.34 -12.50
C ALA A 199 13.72 2.43 -13.60
N ALA A 200 14.63 2.97 -14.42
CA ALA A 200 15.25 2.24 -15.52
C ALA A 200 16.32 1.23 -15.06
N THR A 201 16.94 1.41 -13.89
CA THR A 201 18.12 0.61 -13.51
C THR A 201 18.09 0.11 -12.06
N ASP A 202 17.75 0.94 -11.09
CA ASP A 202 17.83 0.59 -9.66
C ASP A 202 16.71 -0.35 -9.22
N VAL A 203 15.48 -0.11 -9.70
CA VAL A 203 14.30 -0.88 -9.28
C VAL A 203 14.46 -2.38 -9.60
N THR A 204 15.08 -2.72 -10.73
CA THR A 204 15.30 -4.12 -11.14
C THR A 204 16.38 -4.83 -10.33
N ARG A 205 17.22 -4.08 -9.61
CA ARG A 205 18.31 -4.64 -8.78
C ARG A 205 17.87 -4.98 -7.36
N ILE A 206 16.71 -4.53 -6.91
CA ILE A 206 16.20 -4.84 -5.58
C ILE A 206 16.10 -6.36 -5.42
N HIS A 207 16.78 -6.90 -4.40
CA HIS A 207 16.91 -8.35 -4.16
C HIS A 207 17.55 -9.14 -5.32
N SER A 208 18.38 -8.49 -6.12
CA SER A 208 19.07 -9.10 -7.25
C SER A 208 20.59 -9.00 -7.07
N THR A 209 21.33 -9.47 -8.07
CA THR A 209 22.80 -9.38 -8.07
C THR A 209 23.23 -7.92 -8.17
N ASP A 210 24.25 -7.55 -7.37
CA ASP A 210 24.90 -6.24 -7.41
C ASP A 210 23.94 -5.05 -7.15
N GLU A 211 23.05 -5.23 -6.18
CA GLU A 211 22.22 -4.17 -5.62
C GLU A 211 23.09 -3.04 -5.04
N ARG A 212 22.86 -1.81 -5.50
CA ARG A 212 23.65 -0.62 -5.14
C ARG A 212 22.84 0.66 -5.26
N THR A 213 23.31 1.70 -4.59
CA THR A 213 22.74 3.06 -4.63
C THR A 213 23.84 4.08 -4.92
N SER A 214 23.48 5.24 -5.47
CA SER A 214 24.44 6.32 -5.69
C SER A 214 24.84 6.96 -4.35
N VAL A 215 26.06 7.51 -4.30
CA VAL A 215 26.54 8.23 -3.10
C VAL A 215 25.65 9.46 -2.81
N ASP A 216 25.14 10.10 -3.85
CA ASP A 216 24.25 11.26 -3.70
C ASP A 216 22.87 10.86 -3.16
N TYR A 217 22.30 9.75 -3.63
CA TYR A 217 21.06 9.21 -3.07
C TYR A 217 21.25 8.75 -1.63
N TYR A 218 22.39 8.14 -1.30
CA TYR A 218 22.70 7.78 0.07
C TYR A 218 22.87 9.02 0.98
N ARG A 219 23.50 10.09 0.49
CA ARG A 219 23.55 11.38 1.19
C ARG A 219 22.15 11.95 1.42
N GLY A 220 21.32 11.98 0.39
CA GLY A 220 19.92 12.42 0.48
C GLY A 220 19.15 11.61 1.51
N GLN A 221 19.35 10.28 1.54
CA GLN A 221 18.76 9.37 2.52
C GLN A 221 19.09 9.77 3.96
N LEU A 222 20.37 10.03 4.26
CA LEU A 222 20.81 10.43 5.59
C LEU A 222 20.24 11.79 5.99
N CYS A 223 20.29 12.77 5.09
CA CYS A 223 19.80 14.12 5.33
C CYS A 223 18.28 14.12 5.60
N THR A 224 17.49 13.47 4.73
CA THR A 224 16.04 13.38 4.91
C THR A 224 15.67 12.62 6.17
N THR A 225 16.34 11.50 6.46
CA THR A 225 16.06 10.72 7.69
C THR A 225 16.32 11.56 8.94
N ARG A 226 17.47 12.25 9.00
CA ARG A 226 17.79 13.17 10.10
C ARG A 226 16.71 14.25 10.24
N ARG A 227 16.26 14.83 9.13
CA ARG A 227 15.26 15.90 9.15
C ARG A 227 13.89 15.42 9.62
N VAL A 228 13.45 14.23 9.19
CA VAL A 228 12.24 13.60 9.69
C VAL A 228 12.30 13.45 11.21
N LEU A 229 13.42 12.97 11.77
CA LEU A 229 13.59 12.84 13.21
C LEU A 229 13.53 14.18 13.96
N GLN A 230 14.14 15.24 13.40
CA GLN A 230 14.07 16.59 13.97
C GLN A 230 12.64 17.12 14.02
N LEU A 231 11.94 17.07 12.90
CA LEU A 231 10.55 17.53 12.82
C LEU A 231 9.61 16.70 13.70
N LEU A 232 9.88 15.39 13.87
CA LEU A 232 9.11 14.55 14.78
C LEU A 232 9.29 14.99 16.24
N GLY A 233 10.51 15.37 16.62
CA GLY A 233 10.80 15.95 17.94
C GLY A 233 10.05 17.27 18.17
N GLU A 234 10.01 18.14 17.16
CA GLU A 234 9.26 19.40 17.19
C GLU A 234 7.74 19.16 17.33
N LEU A 235 7.19 18.23 16.55
CA LEU A 235 5.77 17.86 16.59
C LEU A 235 5.36 17.28 17.94
N GLY A 236 6.20 16.39 18.51
CA GLY A 236 5.97 15.82 19.84
C GLY A 236 6.05 16.86 20.97
N GLY A 237 6.98 17.83 20.85
CA GLY A 237 7.12 18.94 21.79
C GLY A 237 5.93 19.91 21.77
N ALA A 238 5.39 20.20 20.58
CA ALA A 238 4.21 21.07 20.43
C ALA A 238 2.96 20.50 21.11
N GLY A 239 2.79 19.16 21.10
CA GLY A 239 1.68 18.49 21.78
C GLY A 239 1.78 18.51 23.32
N GLN A 240 2.99 18.52 23.87
CA GLN A 240 3.22 18.57 25.33
C GLN A 240 3.11 19.99 25.90
N GLY A 241 3.37 21.02 25.10
CA GLY A 241 3.24 22.43 25.50
C GLY A 241 1.80 22.89 25.75
N ALA A 242 0.82 22.30 25.07
CA ALA A 242 -0.60 22.65 25.20
C ALA A 242 -1.27 22.12 26.49
N GLY A 243 -0.64 21.17 27.19
CA GLY A 243 -1.15 20.57 28.44
C GLY A 243 -0.66 21.23 29.73
N ARG A 244 0.23 22.23 29.65
CA ARG A 244 0.70 22.99 30.83
C ARG A 244 0.04 24.37 30.88
N SER A 245 -1.27 24.41 31.14
CA SER A 245 -1.89 25.63 31.65
C SER A 245 -1.41 25.88 33.08
N LYS A 246 -0.85 27.07 33.30
CA LYS A 246 -0.36 27.62 34.57
C LYS A 246 -1.24 27.22 35.78
N GLY A 247 -0.67 26.44 36.69
CA GLY A 247 -1.26 26.13 37.99
C GLY A 247 -0.25 26.40 39.10
N ALA A 248 -0.62 27.30 39.99
CA ALA A 248 -0.07 27.60 41.31
C ALA A 248 1.31 28.30 41.39
N GLU A 249 1.28 29.63 41.47
CA GLU A 249 2.18 30.39 42.34
C GLU A 249 2.08 29.82 43.76
N ALA A 250 3.19 29.34 44.30
CA ALA A 250 3.31 29.00 45.70
C ALA A 250 3.29 30.29 46.53
N GLN A 251 2.30 30.43 47.42
CA GLN A 251 2.40 31.38 48.53
C GLN A 251 3.34 30.79 49.59
N PRO A 252 4.24 31.60 50.19
CA PRO A 252 5.03 31.16 51.32
C PRO A 252 4.17 31.25 52.59
N GLU A 253 4.03 30.14 53.31
CA GLU A 253 3.41 30.11 54.64
C GLU A 253 4.35 30.75 55.69
N LEU A 254 3.75 31.53 56.59
CA LEU A 254 4.23 31.82 57.95
C LEU A 254 3.60 30.82 58.90
#